data_AF-A0A1F2TPC6-F1
#
_entry.id   AF-A0A1F2TPC6-F1
#
_cell.length_a   1.000
_cell.length_b   1.000
_cell.length_c   1.000
_cell.angle_alpha   90.00
_cell.angle_beta   90.00
_cell.angle_gamma   90.00
#
_symmetry.space_group_name_H-M   'P 1'
#
loop_
_entity.id
_entity.type
_entity.pdbx_description
1 polymer ?
#
loop_
_entity_poly.entity_id
_entity_poly.type
_entity_poly.pdbx_seq_one_letter_code
_entity_poly.pdbx_strand_id
1 'polypeptide(L)'
;MMYPLAAALLHAAISLMGTEMPAKQIVTTGPPAAGPFSPAVKAGGFIYLSGTLAVDDRGALVGAGDVAAQTRRVIDRLRAVLAVSGSSLDRVVAVTVYLKSSADFQAMNDAYKTYWPAEPPTRTTVVTDLVVPGALVEMSMIAVPAGAERTVVHPRAWLRSPNPYSYAIKSGDTLFLSGIISRNGRDNTTVAGDISAQTGVVMKNAGELLAAAGMSYSNVVSVRVFVTEPDAFQPVNATYLERFTTAPPARATVVAGLTASPYLVEMTMVASSARREPISVPPTSPNVTSAIRAGHHVYLSGAFGVTRDNHGDAAGQTRATLERLRTVLRAAGCTPADVVDAVVYLDSLDGFSAMNDEYRRFFERDFPARATVKAGIIVPDGNVEILMTAVCR
;
A
#
# COMPACT_ATOMS: atom_id res chain seq x y z
N MET A 1 7.61 74.67 16.41
CA MET A 1 8.43 73.54 16.89
C MET A 1 7.52 72.33 17.02
N MET A 2 7.73 71.35 16.14
CA MET A 2 6.99 70.09 16.00
C MET A 2 7.29 69.14 17.17
N TYR A 3 6.29 68.36 17.60
CA TYR A 3 6.21 66.88 17.51
C TYR A 3 5.06 66.37 18.40
N PRO A 4 4.07 65.60 17.87
CA PRO A 4 3.23 64.75 18.69
C PRO A 4 3.80 63.32 18.76
N LEU A 5 3.68 62.71 19.94
CA LEU A 5 4.01 61.31 20.23
C LEU A 5 3.03 60.38 19.50
N ALA A 6 3.52 59.57 18.56
CA ALA A 6 2.79 58.48 17.94
C ALA A 6 2.92 57.21 18.81
N ALA A 7 1.79 56.68 19.28
CA ALA A 7 1.71 55.38 19.93
C ALA A 7 1.88 54.27 18.89
N ALA A 8 2.96 53.50 18.99
CA ALA A 8 3.21 52.34 18.13
C ALA A 8 2.39 51.14 18.63
N LEU A 9 1.32 50.80 17.90
CA LEU A 9 0.62 49.52 18.01
C LEU A 9 1.50 48.41 17.43
N LEU A 10 2.15 47.65 18.30
CA LEU A 10 2.92 46.46 17.94
C LEU A 10 1.95 45.34 17.53
N HIS A 11 1.70 45.18 16.24
CA HIS A 11 1.07 43.97 15.71
C HIS A 11 2.07 42.83 15.79
N ALA A 12 1.86 41.92 16.75
CA ALA A 12 2.50 40.61 16.74
C ALA A 12 1.97 39.83 15.54
N ALA A 13 2.71 39.87 14.42
CA ALA A 13 2.53 38.91 13.35
C ALA A 13 2.93 37.54 13.90
N ILE A 14 1.93 36.70 14.20
CA ILE A 14 2.14 35.27 14.37
C ILE A 14 2.62 34.78 13.00
N SER A 15 3.93 34.63 12.86
CA SER A 15 4.51 33.85 11.78
C SER A 15 3.96 32.43 11.95
N LEU A 16 3.02 32.05 11.09
CA LEU A 16 2.78 30.66 10.74
C LEU A 16 4.08 30.19 10.07
N MET A 17 5.10 29.91 10.87
CA MET A 17 6.19 29.06 10.45
C MET A 17 5.52 27.74 10.08
N GLY A 18 5.36 27.51 8.78
CA GLY A 18 5.03 26.19 8.28
C GLY A 18 6.02 25.25 8.93
N THR A 19 5.51 24.37 9.80
CA THR A 19 6.34 23.36 10.44
C THR A 19 6.92 22.54 9.31
N GLU A 20 8.21 22.77 9.02
CA GLU A 20 8.97 22.01 8.04
C GLU A 20 8.76 20.53 8.40
N MET A 21 8.08 19.79 7.53
CA MET A 21 7.79 18.40 7.84
C MET A 21 9.11 17.66 8.00
N PRO A 22 9.27 16.82 9.04
CA PRO A 22 10.50 16.09 9.21
C PRO A 22 10.76 15.25 7.96
N ALA A 23 11.99 15.40 7.45
CA ALA A 23 12.49 14.63 6.31
C ALA A 23 12.33 13.12 6.57
N LYS A 24 12.31 12.33 5.50
CA LYS A 24 12.33 10.86 5.56
C LYS A 24 13.33 10.38 6.60
N GLN A 25 12.84 9.60 7.57
CA GLN A 25 13.64 9.01 8.65
C GLN A 25 13.55 7.50 8.56
N ILE A 26 14.70 6.83 8.43
CA ILE A 26 14.80 5.37 8.54
C ILE A 26 14.75 4.99 10.01
N VAL A 27 13.93 3.99 10.34
CA VAL A 27 13.87 3.41 11.68
C VAL A 27 14.33 1.95 11.60
N THR A 28 15.33 1.64 12.41
CA THR A 28 15.93 0.31 12.49
C THR A 28 15.69 -0.30 13.87
N THR A 29 15.56 -1.63 13.92
CA THR A 29 15.50 -2.42 15.15
C THR A 29 16.25 -3.71 14.98
N GLY A 30 17.04 -4.11 15.98
CA GLY A 30 17.74 -5.39 15.96
C GLY A 30 18.82 -5.44 14.86
N PRO A 31 19.14 -6.65 14.34
CA PRO A 31 20.16 -6.80 13.31
C PRO A 31 19.76 -6.10 12.00
N PRO A 32 20.73 -5.73 11.14
CA PRO A 32 20.45 -5.16 9.83
C PRO A 32 19.49 -6.03 9.01
N ALA A 33 18.63 -5.39 8.21
CA ALA A 33 17.73 -6.11 7.31
C ALA A 33 18.51 -7.01 6.35
N ALA A 34 17.99 -8.21 6.08
CA ALA A 34 18.61 -9.19 5.19
C ALA A 34 18.58 -8.79 3.70
N GLY A 35 17.89 -7.71 3.34
CA GLY A 35 17.78 -7.21 1.97
C GLY A 35 17.75 -5.69 1.89
N PRO A 36 17.68 -5.13 0.67
CA PRO A 36 17.74 -3.69 0.44
C PRO A 36 16.40 -3.00 0.74
N PHE A 37 15.99 -3.03 2.02
CA PHE A 37 14.78 -2.42 2.55
C PHE A 37 14.98 -2.04 4.02
N SER A 38 14.21 -1.07 4.49
CA SER A 38 14.27 -0.62 5.89
C SER A 38 13.14 -1.24 6.72
N PRO A 39 13.36 -1.63 7.99
CA PRO A 39 12.29 -2.16 8.83
C PRO A 39 11.08 -1.23 8.90
N ALA A 40 11.33 0.07 9.10
CA ALA A 40 10.34 1.11 8.93
C ALA A 40 10.92 2.43 8.40
N VAL A 41 10.04 3.24 7.81
CA VAL A 41 10.34 4.59 7.32
C VAL A 41 9.27 5.55 7.82
N LYS A 42 9.67 6.67 8.42
CA LYS A 42 8.78 7.74 8.87
C LYS A 42 8.89 8.92 7.91
N ALA A 43 7.77 9.36 7.35
CA ALA A 43 7.69 10.53 6.48
C ALA A 43 6.23 10.93 6.29
N GLY A 44 5.96 12.21 6.02
CA GLY A 44 4.62 12.66 5.61
C GLY A 44 3.51 12.41 6.63
N GLY A 45 3.84 12.29 7.91
CA GLY A 45 2.86 11.96 8.97
C GLY A 45 2.52 10.47 9.09
N PHE A 46 3.20 9.59 8.35
CA PHE A 46 3.02 8.14 8.40
C PHE A 46 4.31 7.41 8.75
N ILE A 47 4.13 6.15 9.15
CA ILE A 47 5.17 5.17 9.42
C ILE A 47 4.87 3.95 8.54
N TYR A 48 5.74 3.69 7.57
CA TYR A 48 5.63 2.57 6.65
C TYR A 48 6.51 1.44 7.16
N LEU A 49 5.95 0.23 7.33
CA LEU A 49 6.65 -0.95 7.82
C LEU A 49 6.77 -1.98 6.70
N SER A 50 7.98 -2.49 6.52
CA SER A 50 8.29 -3.48 5.48
C SER A 50 7.53 -4.79 5.67
N GLY A 51 7.40 -5.52 4.56
CA GLY A 51 6.96 -6.91 4.57
C GLY A 51 7.78 -7.72 5.56
N THR A 52 7.08 -8.27 6.55
CA THR A 52 7.68 -9.00 7.66
C THR A 52 7.19 -10.44 7.65
N LEU A 53 8.16 -11.36 7.65
CA LEU A 53 7.96 -12.80 7.71
C LEU A 53 8.25 -13.34 9.11
N ALA A 54 7.76 -14.54 9.41
CA ALA A 54 7.94 -15.19 10.70
C ALA A 54 9.34 -15.82 10.85
N VAL A 55 10.38 -15.00 10.91
CA VAL A 55 11.76 -15.46 11.12
C VAL A 55 12.34 -15.05 12.47
N ASP A 56 13.35 -15.77 12.94
CA ASP A 56 14.17 -15.39 14.08
C ASP A 56 15.23 -14.33 13.69
N ASP A 57 16.06 -13.91 14.65
CA ASP A 57 17.06 -12.86 14.41
C ASP A 57 18.27 -13.36 13.59
N ARG A 58 18.33 -14.66 13.32
CA ARG A 58 19.29 -15.30 12.40
C ARG A 58 18.67 -15.56 11.03
N GLY A 59 17.41 -15.19 10.82
CA GLY A 59 16.67 -15.40 9.57
C GLY A 59 16.06 -16.79 9.42
N ALA A 60 16.10 -17.65 10.43
CA ALA A 60 15.48 -18.97 10.38
C ALA A 60 13.97 -18.88 10.58
N LEU A 61 13.20 -19.70 9.86
CA LEU A 61 11.74 -19.76 9.97
C LEU A 61 11.30 -20.19 11.38
N VAL A 62 10.34 -19.47 11.95
CA VAL A 62 9.68 -19.76 13.23
C VAL A 62 8.25 -20.22 12.96
N GLY A 63 7.80 -21.29 13.61
CA GLY A 63 6.43 -21.79 13.44
C GLY A 63 6.21 -22.51 12.10
N ALA A 64 7.15 -23.33 11.66
CA ALA A 64 7.02 -24.13 10.44
C ALA A 64 5.71 -24.96 10.47
N GLY A 65 4.90 -24.83 9.42
CA GLY A 65 3.61 -25.54 9.31
C GLY A 65 2.47 -24.99 10.19
N ASP A 66 2.68 -23.91 10.96
CA ASP A 66 1.66 -23.31 11.83
C ASP A 66 1.47 -21.82 11.51
N VAL A 67 0.44 -21.50 10.72
CA VAL A 67 0.14 -20.11 10.34
C VAL A 67 -0.24 -19.23 11.53
N ALA A 68 -0.81 -19.79 12.60
CA ALA A 68 -1.18 -19.01 13.78
C ALA A 68 0.08 -18.60 14.56
N ALA A 69 1.05 -19.52 14.73
CA ALA A 69 2.35 -19.21 15.30
C ALA A 69 3.12 -18.18 14.45
N GLN A 70 3.12 -18.35 13.12
CA GLN A 70 3.75 -17.38 12.22
C GLN A 70 3.09 -16.00 12.29
N THR A 71 1.76 -15.95 12.33
CA THR A 71 0.99 -14.71 12.47
C THR A 71 1.37 -13.96 13.74
N ARG A 72 1.41 -14.65 14.89
CA ARG A 72 1.83 -14.04 16.17
C ARG A 72 3.25 -13.49 16.08
N ARG A 73 4.18 -14.28 15.54
CA ARG A 73 5.58 -13.88 15.37
C ARG A 73 5.72 -12.63 14.50
N VAL A 74 5.01 -12.57 13.37
CA VAL A 74 5.02 -11.41 12.47
C VAL A 74 4.50 -10.16 13.18
N ILE A 75 3.34 -10.24 13.84
CA ILE A 75 2.75 -9.09 14.53
C ILE A 75 3.61 -8.63 15.71
N ASP A 76 4.23 -9.56 16.46
CA ASP A 76 5.14 -9.21 17.55
C ASP A 76 6.38 -8.46 17.07
N ARG A 77 6.94 -8.86 15.92
CA ARG A 77 8.06 -8.14 15.28
C ARG A 77 7.64 -6.74 14.84
N LEU A 78 6.52 -6.63 14.16
CA LEU A 78 5.98 -5.34 13.70
C LEU A 78 5.64 -4.41 14.89
N ARG A 79 5.12 -4.97 15.99
CA ARG A 79 4.87 -4.23 17.25
C ARG A 79 6.17 -3.66 17.84
N ALA A 80 7.26 -4.42 17.83
CA ALA A 80 8.56 -3.94 18.30
C ALA A 80 9.09 -2.78 17.43
N VAL A 81 8.94 -2.89 16.10
CA VAL A 81 9.32 -1.81 15.16
C VAL A 81 8.46 -0.56 15.38
N LEU A 82 7.14 -0.72 15.59
CA LEU A 82 6.25 0.40 15.89
C LEU A 82 6.66 1.13 17.18
N ALA A 83 6.99 0.38 18.24
CA ALA A 83 7.37 0.95 19.53
C ALA A 83 8.58 1.90 19.40
N VAL A 84 9.65 1.49 18.71
CA VAL A 84 10.82 2.37 18.49
C VAL A 84 10.53 3.51 17.51
N SER A 85 9.52 3.35 16.64
CA SER A 85 9.11 4.37 15.69
C SER A 85 8.28 5.48 16.35
N GLY A 86 7.93 5.33 17.64
CA GLY A 86 7.07 6.25 18.38
C GLY A 86 5.58 6.03 18.08
N SER A 87 5.18 4.77 17.90
CA SER A 87 3.81 4.34 17.59
C SER A 87 3.51 2.99 18.26
N SER A 88 2.34 2.42 17.98
CA SER A 88 1.81 1.21 18.60
C SER A 88 0.76 0.56 17.70
N LEU A 89 0.36 -0.69 18.00
CA LEU A 89 -0.59 -1.44 17.16
C LEU A 89 -1.95 -0.75 16.99
N ASP A 90 -2.41 -0.02 18.00
CA ASP A 90 -3.66 0.76 17.94
C ASP A 90 -3.58 1.99 17.03
N ARG A 91 -2.38 2.37 16.59
CA ARG A 91 -2.14 3.44 15.61
C ARG A 91 -1.97 2.93 14.18
N VAL A 92 -2.06 1.62 13.94
CA VAL A 92 -1.98 1.05 12.59
C VAL A 92 -3.26 1.43 11.81
N VAL A 93 -3.10 2.01 10.63
CA VAL A 93 -4.21 2.44 9.77
C VAL A 93 -4.51 1.43 8.66
N ALA A 94 -3.48 0.72 8.17
CA ALA A 94 -3.62 -0.28 7.12
C ALA A 94 -2.64 -1.43 7.28
N VAL A 95 -3.09 -2.64 6.94
CA VAL A 95 -2.27 -3.87 6.89
C VAL A 95 -2.48 -4.54 5.54
N THR A 96 -1.40 -4.92 4.87
CA THR A 96 -1.47 -5.87 3.75
C THR A 96 -0.98 -7.22 4.23
N VAL A 97 -1.80 -8.26 4.04
CA VAL A 97 -1.47 -9.64 4.41
C VAL A 97 -1.35 -10.47 3.14
N TYR A 98 -0.22 -11.16 3.00
CA TYR A 98 0.01 -12.16 1.96
C TYR A 98 0.01 -13.53 2.62
N LEU A 99 -0.95 -14.38 2.27
CA LEU A 99 -1.06 -15.76 2.75
C LEU A 99 -0.56 -16.74 1.71
N LYS A 100 0.10 -17.81 2.13
CA LYS A 100 0.49 -18.90 1.23
C LYS A 100 -0.71 -19.71 0.72
N SER A 101 -1.76 -19.85 1.54
CA SER A 101 -2.95 -20.64 1.24
C SER A 101 -4.20 -19.96 1.78
N SER A 102 -5.32 -20.03 1.05
CA SER A 102 -6.62 -19.59 1.55
C SER A 102 -7.13 -20.46 2.70
N ALA A 103 -6.69 -21.72 2.79
CA ALA A 103 -7.06 -22.63 3.89
C ALA A 103 -6.60 -22.12 5.27
N ASP A 104 -5.54 -21.31 5.28
CA ASP A 104 -4.97 -20.74 6.50
C ASP A 104 -5.70 -19.47 6.99
N PHE A 105 -6.65 -18.95 6.21
CA PHE A 105 -7.28 -17.66 6.47
C PHE A 105 -7.96 -17.57 7.83
N GLN A 106 -8.68 -18.62 8.24
CA GLN A 106 -9.37 -18.65 9.52
C GLN A 106 -8.40 -18.72 10.70
N ALA A 107 -7.40 -19.60 10.63
CA ALA A 107 -6.38 -19.72 11.66
C ALA A 107 -5.55 -18.43 11.83
N MET A 108 -5.23 -17.76 10.71
CA MET A 108 -4.63 -16.43 10.73
C MET A 108 -5.56 -15.41 11.40
N ASN A 109 -6.84 -15.36 11.05
CA ASN A 109 -7.82 -14.45 11.66
C ASN A 109 -7.93 -14.66 13.17
N ASP A 110 -7.95 -15.91 13.64
CA ASP A 110 -8.05 -16.25 15.06
C ASP A 110 -6.82 -15.82 15.85
N ALA A 111 -5.63 -15.90 15.28
CA ALA A 111 -4.43 -15.31 15.87
C ALA A 111 -4.45 -13.78 15.82
N TYR A 112 -4.77 -13.22 14.65
CA TYR A 112 -4.76 -11.78 14.37
C TYR A 112 -5.69 -10.99 15.31
N LYS A 113 -6.93 -11.47 15.52
CA LYS A 113 -7.93 -10.76 16.34
C LYS A 113 -7.50 -10.53 17.80
N THR A 114 -6.56 -11.34 18.30
CA THR A 114 -6.04 -11.17 19.67
C THR A 114 -5.18 -9.91 19.85
N TYR A 115 -4.65 -9.36 18.75
CA TYR A 115 -3.84 -8.13 18.77
C TYR A 115 -4.67 -6.85 18.60
N TRP A 116 -5.89 -6.96 18.06
CA TRP A 116 -6.82 -5.85 17.88
C TRP A 116 -8.22 -6.22 18.37
N PRO A 117 -8.47 -6.17 19.70
CA PRO A 117 -9.78 -6.49 20.26
C PRO A 117 -10.85 -5.44 19.90
N ALA A 118 -10.43 -4.22 19.56
CA ALA A 118 -11.30 -3.13 19.13
C ALA A 118 -10.65 -2.35 17.99
N GLU A 119 -11.47 -1.86 17.06
CA GLU A 119 -11.05 -0.97 15.97
C GLU A 119 -9.79 -1.42 15.22
N PRO A 120 -9.75 -2.67 14.72
CA PRO A 120 -8.62 -3.18 13.95
C PRO A 120 -8.33 -2.29 12.73
N PRO A 121 -7.09 -2.30 12.20
CA PRO A 121 -6.74 -1.52 11.01
C PRO A 121 -7.56 -1.95 9.79
N THR A 122 -7.50 -1.17 8.71
CA THR A 122 -7.94 -1.70 7.43
C THR A 122 -7.04 -2.85 7.02
N ARG A 123 -7.58 -3.82 6.28
CA ARG A 123 -6.83 -5.00 5.88
C ARG A 123 -7.17 -5.43 4.48
N THR A 124 -6.14 -5.76 3.71
CA THR A 124 -6.23 -6.46 2.42
C THR A 124 -5.55 -7.81 2.59
N THR A 125 -6.16 -8.90 2.11
CA THR A 125 -5.57 -10.24 2.26
C THR A 125 -5.66 -11.01 0.96
N VAL A 126 -4.51 -11.36 0.40
CA VAL A 126 -4.41 -12.10 -0.86
C VAL A 126 -3.55 -13.35 -0.68
N VAL A 127 -3.70 -14.31 -1.59
CA VAL A 127 -3.02 -15.60 -1.57
C VAL A 127 -1.93 -15.64 -2.63
N THR A 128 -0.69 -15.88 -2.19
CA THR A 128 0.48 -15.94 -3.07
C THR A 128 1.68 -16.65 -2.42
N ASP A 129 2.70 -16.95 -3.21
CA ASP A 129 3.96 -17.50 -2.73
C ASP A 129 4.83 -16.39 -2.10
N LEU A 130 5.55 -16.76 -1.03
CA LEU A 130 6.38 -15.87 -0.23
C LEU A 130 7.87 -16.18 -0.42
N VAL A 131 8.73 -15.18 -0.25
CA VAL A 131 10.18 -15.26 -0.53
C VAL A 131 10.95 -16.22 0.37
N VAL A 132 10.45 -16.52 1.58
CA VAL A 132 11.09 -17.48 2.49
C VAL A 132 10.40 -18.84 2.37
N PRO A 133 11.13 -19.92 2.03
CA PRO A 133 10.57 -21.27 2.01
C PRO A 133 9.92 -21.65 3.33
N GLY A 134 8.70 -22.20 3.28
CA GLY A 134 7.92 -22.60 4.45
C GLY A 134 7.21 -21.46 5.18
N ALA A 135 7.42 -20.19 4.78
CA ALA A 135 6.59 -19.10 5.27
C ALA A 135 5.16 -19.23 4.75
N LEU A 136 4.21 -18.99 5.65
CA LEU A 136 2.77 -19.10 5.42
C LEU A 136 2.08 -17.73 5.42
N VAL A 137 2.71 -16.72 6.04
CA VAL A 137 2.18 -15.36 6.14
C VAL A 137 3.29 -14.31 6.10
N GLU A 138 3.08 -13.26 5.32
CA GLU A 138 3.83 -12.01 5.33
C GLU A 138 2.86 -10.85 5.60
N MET A 139 3.29 -9.86 6.40
CA MET A 139 2.50 -8.64 6.61
C MET A 139 3.35 -7.38 6.46
N SER A 140 2.80 -6.37 5.80
CA SER A 140 3.29 -4.98 5.85
C SER A 140 2.23 -4.08 6.48
N MET A 141 2.66 -2.95 7.03
CA MET A 141 1.76 -2.03 7.76
C MET A 141 2.03 -0.57 7.41
N ILE A 142 0.98 0.23 7.49
CA ILE A 142 1.07 1.69 7.58
C ILE A 142 0.45 2.09 8.92
N ALA A 143 1.18 2.89 9.68
CA ALA A 143 0.73 3.44 10.95
C ALA A 143 0.92 4.96 10.98
N VAL A 144 0.31 5.58 11.97
CA VAL A 144 0.52 7.01 12.28
C VAL A 144 1.34 7.15 13.57
N PRO A 145 2.05 8.27 13.79
CA PRO A 145 2.71 8.55 15.06
C PRO A 145 1.73 8.53 16.25
N ALA A 146 2.24 8.27 17.45
CA ALA A 146 1.45 8.42 18.67
C ALA A 146 0.82 9.82 18.75
N GLY A 147 -0.46 9.88 19.14
CA GLY A 147 -1.24 11.12 19.23
C GLY A 147 -1.79 11.65 17.91
N ALA A 148 -1.39 11.10 16.75
CA ALA A 148 -2.01 11.46 15.47
C ALA A 148 -3.46 10.95 15.38
N GLU A 149 -4.27 11.66 14.59
CA GLU A 149 -5.66 11.28 14.34
C GLU A 149 -5.73 9.88 13.72
N ARG A 150 -6.65 9.06 14.21
CA ARG A 150 -6.98 7.78 13.60
C ARG A 150 -8.45 7.51 13.86
N THR A 151 -9.26 7.61 12.81
CA THR A 151 -10.71 7.53 12.91
C THR A 151 -11.20 6.38 12.05
N VAL A 152 -11.86 5.38 12.65
CA VAL A 152 -12.56 4.33 11.90
C VAL A 152 -13.75 4.95 11.17
N VAL A 153 -13.82 4.75 9.86
CA VAL A 153 -14.94 5.16 9.03
C VAL A 153 -15.79 3.94 8.71
N HIS A 154 -17.08 4.03 9.01
CA HIS A 154 -18.03 2.94 8.83
C HIS A 154 -19.36 3.47 8.27
N PRO A 155 -19.81 3.02 7.08
CA PRO A 155 -21.11 3.39 6.56
C PRO A 155 -22.23 2.91 7.50
N ARG A 156 -23.14 3.80 7.90
CA ARG A 156 -24.19 3.51 8.90
C ARG A 156 -25.04 2.28 8.57
N ALA A 157 -25.29 2.03 7.28
CA ALA A 157 -26.11 0.92 6.82
C ALA A 157 -25.36 -0.42 6.76
N TRP A 158 -24.05 -0.44 6.96
CA TRP A 158 -23.25 -1.66 6.83
C TRP A 158 -23.19 -2.45 8.13
N LEU A 159 -23.18 -3.77 8.01
CA LEU A 159 -22.77 -4.67 9.09
C LEU A 159 -21.28 -4.45 9.39
N ARG A 160 -20.89 -4.48 10.65
CA ARG A 160 -19.46 -4.54 11.02
C ARG A 160 -18.80 -5.75 10.36
N SER A 161 -17.51 -5.62 10.03
CA SER A 161 -16.78 -6.73 9.42
C SER A 161 -16.85 -7.97 10.32
N PRO A 162 -17.22 -9.15 9.79
CA PRO A 162 -17.16 -10.40 10.56
C PRO A 162 -15.71 -10.89 10.76
N ASN A 163 -14.76 -10.34 10.00
CA ASN A 163 -13.33 -10.61 10.10
C ASN A 163 -12.63 -9.42 10.80
N PRO A 164 -11.45 -9.61 11.42
CA PRO A 164 -10.83 -8.60 12.28
C PRO A 164 -10.15 -7.47 11.49
N TYR A 165 -10.94 -6.62 10.83
CA TYR A 165 -10.50 -5.42 10.14
C TYR A 165 -11.60 -4.35 10.07
N SER A 166 -11.21 -3.09 9.95
CA SER A 166 -12.12 -1.97 9.67
C SER A 166 -12.24 -1.75 8.16
N TYR A 167 -13.41 -1.34 7.65
CA TYR A 167 -13.56 -1.12 6.21
C TYR A 167 -12.80 0.10 5.70
N ALA A 168 -12.71 1.15 6.52
CA ALA A 168 -11.94 2.33 6.21
C ALA A 168 -11.39 2.97 7.49
N ILE A 169 -10.22 3.59 7.37
CA ILE A 169 -9.61 4.40 8.44
C ILE A 169 -9.12 5.71 7.83
N LYS A 170 -9.50 6.82 8.47
CA LYS A 170 -9.05 8.17 8.11
C LYS A 170 -8.01 8.66 9.13
N SER A 171 -6.98 9.34 8.64
CA SER A 171 -6.01 10.08 9.43
C SER A 171 -5.62 11.34 8.68
N GLY A 172 -5.89 12.52 9.25
CA GLY A 172 -5.66 13.78 8.58
C GLY A 172 -6.45 13.87 7.27
N ASP A 173 -5.74 14.12 6.16
CA ASP A 173 -6.34 14.23 4.83
C ASP A 173 -6.51 12.88 4.12
N THR A 174 -5.96 11.79 4.66
CA THR A 174 -5.85 10.51 3.96
C THR A 174 -6.83 9.47 4.50
N LEU A 175 -7.48 8.76 3.59
CA LEU A 175 -8.39 7.66 3.86
C LEU A 175 -7.82 6.37 3.25
N PHE A 176 -7.65 5.36 4.09
CA PHE A 176 -7.28 4.00 3.70
C PHE A 176 -8.53 3.14 3.64
N LEU A 177 -8.72 2.39 2.58
CA LEU A 177 -9.81 1.42 2.44
C LEU A 177 -9.24 0.00 2.52
N SER A 178 -9.97 -0.89 3.19
CA SER A 178 -9.64 -2.33 3.23
C SER A 178 -9.68 -2.95 1.84
N GLY A 179 -9.31 -4.22 1.73
CA GLY A 179 -9.67 -5.03 0.58
C GLY A 179 -11.18 -5.05 0.41
N ILE A 180 -11.65 -4.63 -0.76
CA ILE A 180 -13.06 -4.57 -1.13
C ILE A 180 -13.32 -5.70 -2.11
N ILE A 181 -14.25 -6.58 -1.74
CA ILE A 181 -14.72 -7.74 -2.49
C ILE A 181 -16.19 -7.59 -2.86
N SER A 182 -16.68 -8.46 -3.75
CA SER A 182 -18.08 -8.46 -4.21
C SER A 182 -19.03 -9.00 -3.15
N ARG A 183 -19.40 -8.15 -2.18
CA ARG A 183 -20.36 -8.47 -1.11
C ARG A 183 -21.37 -7.35 -0.90
N ASN A 184 -22.50 -7.69 -0.30
CA ASN A 184 -23.46 -6.72 0.20
C ASN A 184 -23.01 -6.19 1.56
N GLY A 185 -22.80 -4.88 1.68
CA GLY A 185 -22.37 -4.26 2.93
C GLY A 185 -23.36 -4.41 4.10
N ARG A 186 -24.66 -4.62 3.82
CA ARG A 186 -25.72 -4.66 4.86
C ARG A 186 -25.79 -5.98 5.62
N ASP A 187 -25.56 -7.10 4.95
CA ASP A 187 -25.72 -8.45 5.49
C ASP A 187 -24.49 -9.35 5.26
N ASN A 188 -23.45 -8.81 4.63
CA ASN A 188 -22.20 -9.50 4.29
C ASN A 188 -22.38 -10.72 3.35
N THR A 189 -23.52 -10.86 2.68
CA THR A 189 -23.71 -11.90 1.66
C THR A 189 -22.86 -11.62 0.43
N THR A 190 -22.34 -12.67 -0.19
CA THR A 190 -21.61 -12.56 -1.46
C THR A 190 -22.57 -12.16 -2.58
N VAL A 191 -22.16 -11.21 -3.41
CA VAL A 191 -22.84 -10.90 -4.65
C VAL A 191 -22.12 -11.64 -5.78
N ALA A 192 -22.73 -12.74 -6.23
CA ALA A 192 -22.21 -13.56 -7.31
C ALA A 192 -22.32 -12.85 -8.67
N GLY A 193 -21.55 -13.32 -9.64
CA GLY A 193 -21.54 -12.79 -11.00
C GLY A 193 -20.18 -13.00 -11.65
N ASP A 194 -20.11 -12.64 -12.93
CA ASP A 194 -18.85 -12.57 -13.66
C ASP A 194 -17.96 -11.43 -13.12
N ILE A 195 -16.75 -11.33 -13.68
CA ILE A 195 -15.77 -10.33 -13.29
C ILE A 195 -16.30 -8.89 -13.39
N SER A 196 -17.12 -8.57 -14.39
CA SER A 196 -17.68 -7.23 -14.59
C SER A 196 -18.71 -6.90 -13.52
N ALA A 197 -19.63 -7.84 -13.23
CA ALA A 197 -20.61 -7.70 -12.17
C ALA A 197 -19.95 -7.53 -10.80
N GLN A 198 -18.95 -8.37 -10.49
CA GLN A 198 -18.20 -8.28 -9.23
C GLN A 198 -17.41 -6.97 -9.14
N THR A 199 -16.80 -6.51 -10.23
CA THR A 199 -16.12 -5.20 -10.30
C THR A 199 -17.11 -4.08 -10.02
N GLY A 200 -18.32 -4.12 -10.59
CA GLY A 200 -19.37 -3.13 -10.35
C GLY A 200 -19.78 -3.05 -8.87
N VAL A 201 -19.88 -4.20 -8.20
CA VAL A 201 -20.16 -4.27 -6.75
C VAL A 201 -19.00 -3.71 -5.93
N VAL A 202 -17.76 -4.09 -6.24
CA VAL A 202 -16.55 -3.58 -5.59
C VAL A 202 -16.48 -2.06 -5.71
N MET A 203 -16.70 -1.52 -6.90
CA MET A 203 -16.75 -0.08 -7.12
C MET A 203 -17.88 0.55 -6.31
N LYS A 204 -19.13 0.07 -6.44
CA LYS A 204 -20.26 0.59 -5.64
C LYS A 204 -19.93 0.65 -4.14
N ASN A 205 -19.35 -0.41 -3.59
CA ASN A 205 -18.93 -0.49 -2.19
C ASN A 205 -17.84 0.53 -1.84
N ALA A 206 -16.85 0.72 -2.70
CA ALA A 206 -15.84 1.77 -2.54
C ALA A 206 -16.49 3.16 -2.50
N GLY A 207 -17.46 3.44 -3.37
CA GLY A 207 -18.21 4.69 -3.38
C GLY A 207 -18.95 4.98 -2.08
N GLU A 208 -19.58 3.96 -1.48
CA GLU A 208 -20.25 4.10 -0.17
C GLU A 208 -19.27 4.35 0.97
N LEU A 209 -18.09 3.72 0.95
CA LEU A 209 -17.02 3.95 1.92
C LEU A 209 -16.41 5.35 1.80
N LEU A 210 -16.15 5.80 0.57
CA LEU A 210 -15.69 7.16 0.29
C LEU A 210 -16.71 8.19 0.78
N ALA A 211 -18.00 7.99 0.47
CA ALA A 211 -19.07 8.90 0.90
C ALA A 211 -19.18 8.98 2.43
N ALA A 212 -19.01 7.85 3.14
CA ALA A 212 -18.99 7.83 4.61
C ALA A 212 -17.83 8.65 5.22
N ALA A 213 -16.76 8.89 4.46
CA ALA A 213 -15.65 9.76 4.84
C ALA A 213 -15.78 11.20 4.35
N GLY A 214 -16.89 11.55 3.67
CA GLY A 214 -17.06 12.84 2.98
C GLY A 214 -16.20 12.98 1.72
N MET A 215 -15.82 11.87 1.10
CA MET A 215 -15.00 11.81 -0.12
C MET A 215 -15.77 11.18 -1.29
N SER A 216 -15.18 11.23 -2.49
CA SER A 216 -15.70 10.57 -3.70
C SER A 216 -14.58 9.92 -4.50
N TYR A 217 -14.88 9.31 -5.64
CA TYR A 217 -13.87 8.76 -6.55
C TYR A 217 -12.85 9.81 -7.01
N SER A 218 -13.23 11.07 -7.08
CA SER A 218 -12.31 12.15 -7.43
C SER A 218 -11.20 12.32 -6.40
N ASN A 219 -11.32 11.76 -5.19
CA ASN A 219 -10.30 11.80 -4.14
C ASN A 219 -9.33 10.61 -4.17
N VAL A 220 -9.60 9.55 -4.94
CA VAL A 220 -8.77 8.34 -4.92
C VAL A 220 -7.43 8.61 -5.60
N VAL A 221 -6.34 8.36 -4.88
CA VAL A 221 -4.96 8.62 -5.31
C VAL A 221 -4.24 7.35 -5.73
N SER A 222 -4.56 6.22 -5.10
CA SER A 222 -3.94 4.92 -5.38
C SER A 222 -4.95 3.78 -5.31
N VAL A 223 -4.81 2.80 -6.19
CA VAL A 223 -5.58 1.54 -6.19
C VAL A 223 -4.63 0.36 -6.40
N ARG A 224 -4.76 -0.69 -5.60
CA ARG A 224 -4.20 -2.01 -5.95
C ARG A 224 -5.34 -2.94 -6.31
N VAL A 225 -5.25 -3.54 -7.48
CA VAL A 225 -6.26 -4.46 -8.03
C VAL A 225 -5.66 -5.86 -8.05
N PHE A 226 -6.36 -6.80 -7.43
CA PHE A 226 -6.03 -8.22 -7.45
C PHE A 226 -7.13 -8.95 -8.21
N VAL A 227 -6.75 -9.67 -9.25
CA VAL A 227 -7.66 -10.54 -10.02
C VAL A 227 -7.20 -11.99 -9.90
N THR A 228 -8.11 -12.94 -9.99
CA THR A 228 -7.76 -14.36 -9.90
C THR A 228 -7.25 -14.95 -11.21
N GLU A 229 -7.53 -14.28 -12.33
CA GLU A 229 -7.20 -14.74 -13.69
C GLU A 229 -6.66 -13.58 -14.54
N PRO A 230 -5.70 -13.81 -15.46
CA PRO A 230 -5.12 -12.76 -16.30
C PRO A 230 -6.13 -12.14 -17.27
N ASP A 231 -7.06 -12.94 -17.82
CA ASP A 231 -8.05 -12.48 -18.81
C ASP A 231 -9.11 -11.53 -18.19
N ALA A 232 -9.13 -11.39 -16.87
CA ALA A 232 -9.96 -10.42 -16.15
C ALA A 232 -9.58 -8.96 -16.43
N PHE A 233 -8.37 -8.69 -16.94
CA PHE A 233 -7.84 -7.33 -17.04
C PHE A 233 -8.73 -6.37 -17.84
N GLN A 234 -9.15 -6.77 -19.05
CA GLN A 234 -9.97 -5.88 -19.89
C GLN A 234 -11.39 -5.69 -19.35
N PRO A 235 -12.12 -6.74 -18.92
CA PRO A 235 -13.41 -6.58 -18.26
C PRO A 235 -13.37 -5.67 -17.03
N VAL A 236 -12.36 -5.83 -16.15
CA VAL A 236 -12.20 -4.95 -14.98
C VAL A 236 -12.01 -3.50 -15.42
N ASN A 237 -11.16 -3.24 -16.42
CA ASN A 237 -10.92 -1.88 -16.90
C ASN A 237 -12.20 -1.22 -17.45
N ALA A 238 -13.05 -1.96 -18.17
CA ALA A 238 -14.30 -1.43 -18.71
C ALA A 238 -15.20 -0.86 -17.60
N THR A 239 -15.44 -1.63 -16.54
CA THR A 239 -16.27 -1.19 -15.39
C THR A 239 -15.55 -0.15 -14.52
N TYR A 240 -14.24 -0.28 -14.33
CA TYR A 240 -13.44 0.65 -13.53
C TYR A 240 -13.48 2.08 -14.10
N LEU A 241 -13.41 2.22 -15.43
CA LEU A 241 -13.40 3.51 -16.12
C LEU A 241 -14.75 4.23 -16.11
N GLU A 242 -15.86 3.53 -15.80
CA GLU A 242 -17.17 4.18 -15.56
C GLU A 242 -17.13 5.13 -14.35
N ARG A 243 -16.21 4.89 -13.40
CA ARG A 243 -16.04 5.71 -12.18
C ARG A 243 -14.83 6.64 -12.26
N PHE A 244 -13.76 6.22 -12.93
CA PHE A 244 -12.53 6.99 -13.09
C PHE A 244 -12.37 7.53 -14.51
N THR A 245 -13.21 8.50 -14.87
CA THR A 245 -13.31 9.01 -16.25
C THR A 245 -12.23 10.05 -16.62
N THR A 246 -11.57 10.66 -15.64
CA THR A 246 -10.50 11.65 -15.87
C THR A 246 -9.37 11.43 -14.87
N ALA A 247 -8.14 11.31 -15.38
CA ALA A 247 -6.94 11.08 -14.59
C ALA A 247 -7.14 9.96 -13.54
N PRO A 248 -7.30 8.69 -13.97
CA PRO A 248 -7.48 7.58 -13.04
C PRO A 248 -6.35 7.51 -12.01
N PRO A 249 -6.60 6.97 -10.81
CA PRO A 249 -5.61 6.82 -9.75
C PRO A 249 -4.31 6.15 -10.22
N ALA A 250 -3.24 6.36 -9.46
CA ALA A 250 -2.06 5.51 -9.58
C ALA A 250 -2.45 4.06 -9.26
N ARG A 251 -2.01 3.09 -10.05
CA ARG A 251 -2.53 1.72 -9.92
C ARG A 251 -1.50 0.65 -10.27
N ALA A 252 -1.57 -0.46 -9.55
CA ALA A 252 -1.00 -1.74 -9.94
C ALA A 252 -2.12 -2.78 -10.08
N THR A 253 -1.97 -3.71 -11.02
CA THR A 253 -2.92 -4.81 -11.23
C THR A 253 -2.14 -6.11 -11.39
N VAL A 254 -2.37 -7.07 -10.50
CA VAL A 254 -1.68 -8.35 -10.50
C VAL A 254 -2.65 -9.52 -10.35
N VAL A 255 -2.20 -10.70 -10.78
CA VAL A 255 -2.91 -11.96 -10.59
C VAL A 255 -2.50 -12.58 -9.26
N ALA A 256 -3.45 -12.76 -8.36
CA ALA A 256 -3.24 -13.39 -7.07
C ALA A 256 -4.50 -14.13 -6.62
N GLY A 257 -4.35 -15.17 -5.80
CA GLY A 257 -5.50 -15.84 -5.22
C GLY A 257 -6.21 -14.95 -4.20
N LEU A 258 -7.51 -15.18 -4.00
CA LEU A 258 -8.30 -14.49 -2.97
C LEU A 258 -8.66 -15.45 -1.83
N THR A 259 -9.01 -14.89 -0.67
CA THR A 259 -9.21 -15.66 0.57
C THR A 259 -10.45 -16.55 0.59
N ALA A 260 -11.40 -16.31 -0.33
CA ALA A 260 -12.59 -17.13 -0.46
C ALA A 260 -13.12 -17.15 -1.90
N SER A 261 -13.69 -18.28 -2.30
CA SER A 261 -14.56 -18.39 -3.48
C SER A 261 -15.96 -17.86 -3.15
N PRO A 262 -16.68 -17.22 -4.07
CA PRO A 262 -16.44 -17.07 -5.52
C PRO A 262 -15.88 -15.69 -5.92
N TYR A 263 -15.08 -15.03 -5.08
CA TYR A 263 -14.56 -13.70 -5.43
C TYR A 263 -13.54 -13.79 -6.58
N LEU A 264 -13.70 -12.94 -7.59
CA LEU A 264 -12.82 -12.87 -8.77
C LEU A 264 -11.93 -11.62 -8.78
N VAL A 265 -12.29 -10.61 -7.98
CA VAL A 265 -11.58 -9.34 -7.87
C VAL A 265 -11.62 -8.81 -6.44
N GLU A 266 -10.49 -8.31 -5.98
CA GLU A 266 -10.36 -7.52 -4.75
C GLU A 266 -9.64 -6.22 -5.09
N MET A 267 -10.14 -5.08 -4.57
CA MET A 267 -9.48 -3.79 -4.71
C MET A 267 -9.27 -3.14 -3.37
N THR A 268 -8.09 -2.57 -3.14
CA THR A 268 -7.81 -1.66 -2.02
C THR A 268 -7.46 -0.29 -2.55
N MET A 269 -7.91 0.75 -1.85
CA MET A 269 -7.79 2.13 -2.32
C MET A 269 -7.24 3.02 -1.21
N VAL A 270 -6.48 4.02 -1.63
CA VAL A 270 -6.12 5.18 -0.81
C VAL A 270 -6.75 6.40 -1.46
N ALA A 271 -7.41 7.24 -0.66
CA ALA A 271 -7.98 8.51 -1.08
C ALA A 271 -7.42 9.65 -0.22
N SER A 272 -7.39 10.86 -0.77
CA SER A 272 -6.99 12.06 -0.04
C SER A 272 -7.97 13.21 -0.31
N SER A 273 -8.27 13.98 0.74
CA SER A 273 -8.97 15.26 0.62
C SER A 273 -8.06 16.39 0.12
N ALA A 274 -6.75 16.19 0.09
CA ALA A 274 -5.85 17.13 -0.57
C ALA A 274 -6.10 17.15 -2.09
N ARG A 275 -5.73 18.26 -2.73
CA ARG A 275 -5.84 18.41 -4.17
C ARG A 275 -5.00 17.33 -4.86
N ARG A 276 -5.62 16.60 -5.80
CA ARG A 276 -4.92 15.65 -6.66
C ARG A 276 -4.24 16.36 -7.82
N GLU A 277 -3.01 15.99 -8.07
CA GLU A 277 -2.21 16.50 -9.18
C GLU A 277 -1.70 15.31 -10.00
N PRO A 278 -2.37 14.99 -11.11
CA PRO A 278 -1.97 13.91 -11.99
C PRO A 278 -0.64 14.20 -12.68
N ILE A 279 0.27 13.22 -12.69
CA ILE A 279 1.57 13.30 -13.35
C ILE A 279 1.63 12.16 -14.37
N SER A 280 1.65 12.53 -15.65
CA SER A 280 1.63 11.58 -16.77
C SER A 280 2.96 11.60 -17.50
N VAL A 281 3.62 10.43 -17.54
CA VAL A 281 4.87 10.22 -18.27
C VAL A 281 4.62 9.20 -19.39
N PRO A 282 4.99 9.49 -20.65
CA PRO A 282 4.86 8.54 -21.74
C PRO A 282 5.62 7.21 -21.51
N PRO A 283 5.10 6.07 -22.01
CA PRO A 283 3.79 5.94 -22.63
C PRO A 283 2.67 6.05 -21.59
N THR A 284 1.63 6.81 -21.94
CA THR A 284 0.45 7.00 -21.09
C THR A 284 -0.53 5.84 -21.25
N SER A 285 -1.41 5.66 -20.27
CA SER A 285 -2.47 4.66 -20.28
C SER A 285 -3.80 5.33 -19.97
N PRO A 286 -4.91 4.94 -20.61
CA PRO A 286 -6.24 5.39 -20.19
C PRO A 286 -6.67 4.78 -18.84
N ASN A 287 -6.03 3.70 -18.40
CA ASN A 287 -6.44 2.94 -17.22
C ASN A 287 -5.81 3.44 -15.92
N VAL A 288 -4.65 4.11 -16.00
CA VAL A 288 -3.85 4.54 -14.85
C VAL A 288 -3.13 5.85 -15.15
N THR A 289 -2.88 6.68 -14.13
CA THR A 289 -1.96 7.82 -14.24
C THR A 289 -0.57 7.39 -13.75
N SER A 290 0.53 7.83 -14.39
CA SER A 290 1.89 7.42 -13.99
C SER A 290 2.18 7.71 -12.51
N ALA A 291 1.74 8.85 -12.00
CA ALA A 291 1.64 9.11 -10.57
C ALA A 291 0.51 10.10 -10.24
N ILE A 292 0.03 10.09 -9.00
CA ILE A 292 -0.84 11.10 -8.43
C ILE A 292 -0.13 11.73 -7.24
N ARG A 293 0.07 13.05 -7.26
CA ARG A 293 0.49 13.82 -6.09
C ARG A 293 -0.74 14.29 -5.30
N ALA A 294 -0.68 14.19 -3.98
CA ALA A 294 -1.67 14.72 -3.05
C ALA A 294 -0.96 15.23 -1.79
N GLY A 295 -0.91 16.57 -1.65
CA GLY A 295 -0.01 17.21 -0.69
C GLY A 295 1.44 16.84 -0.98
N HIS A 296 2.14 16.32 0.02
CA HIS A 296 3.53 15.87 -0.11
C HIS A 296 3.68 14.42 -0.58
N HIS A 297 2.59 13.65 -0.60
CA HIS A 297 2.64 12.26 -1.06
C HIS A 297 2.54 12.20 -2.58
N VAL A 298 3.38 11.36 -3.18
CA VAL A 298 3.32 10.99 -4.59
C VAL A 298 3.15 9.48 -4.68
N TYR A 299 2.01 9.05 -5.20
CA TYR A 299 1.68 7.65 -5.41
C TYR A 299 2.00 7.30 -6.86
N LEU A 300 2.95 6.40 -7.11
CA LEU A 300 3.35 6.00 -8.45
C LEU A 300 2.60 4.72 -8.85
N SER A 301 2.18 4.63 -10.11
CA SER A 301 1.61 3.40 -10.67
C SER A 301 2.63 2.28 -10.73
N GLY A 302 2.13 1.04 -10.80
CA GLY A 302 2.94 -0.13 -11.08
C GLY A 302 3.66 0.05 -12.42
N ALA A 303 4.97 -0.05 -12.39
CA ALA A 303 5.81 0.05 -13.57
C ALA A 303 6.36 -1.33 -13.96
N PHE A 304 6.58 -1.47 -15.27
CA PHE A 304 7.18 -2.64 -15.89
C PHE A 304 8.22 -2.16 -16.91
N GLY A 305 9.32 -2.90 -16.98
CA GLY A 305 10.48 -2.64 -17.83
C GLY A 305 10.72 -3.76 -18.84
N VAL A 306 9.66 -4.25 -19.50
CA VAL A 306 9.77 -5.29 -20.52
C VAL A 306 10.21 -4.66 -21.85
N THR A 307 11.32 -5.15 -22.40
CA THR A 307 11.84 -4.76 -23.72
C THR A 307 12.11 -6.02 -24.56
N ARG A 308 12.39 -5.84 -25.85
CA ARG A 308 12.75 -6.98 -26.72
C ARG A 308 14.05 -7.67 -26.28
N ASP A 309 14.95 -6.92 -25.63
CA ASP A 309 16.31 -7.38 -25.34
C ASP A 309 16.45 -8.01 -23.95
N ASN A 310 15.44 -7.90 -23.09
CA ASN A 310 15.46 -8.41 -21.71
C ASN A 310 14.36 -9.45 -21.42
N HIS A 311 13.88 -10.14 -22.46
CA HIS A 311 12.96 -11.26 -22.30
C HIS A 311 13.60 -12.36 -21.44
N GLY A 312 12.89 -12.82 -20.41
CA GLY A 312 13.41 -13.80 -19.45
C GLY A 312 14.51 -13.29 -18.50
N ASP A 313 15.00 -12.06 -18.66
CA ASP A 313 16.05 -11.47 -17.82
C ASP A 313 15.44 -10.65 -16.67
N ALA A 314 15.31 -11.28 -15.49
CA ALA A 314 14.81 -10.62 -14.29
C ALA A 314 15.64 -9.40 -13.87
N ALA A 315 16.96 -9.42 -14.05
CA ALA A 315 17.82 -8.28 -13.72
C ALA A 315 17.58 -7.12 -14.70
N GLY A 316 17.63 -7.39 -16.00
CA GLY A 316 17.39 -6.41 -17.05
C GLY A 316 16.01 -5.77 -16.95
N GLN A 317 14.96 -6.56 -16.69
CA GLN A 317 13.61 -6.03 -16.48
C GLN A 317 13.49 -5.22 -15.18
N THR A 318 14.13 -5.65 -14.09
CA THR A 318 14.15 -4.86 -12.84
C THR A 318 14.81 -3.50 -13.08
N ARG A 319 15.97 -3.48 -13.75
CA ARG A 319 16.69 -2.23 -14.05
C ARG A 319 15.84 -1.29 -14.90
N ALA A 320 15.27 -1.78 -15.99
CA ALA A 320 14.41 -0.99 -16.87
C ALA A 320 13.16 -0.47 -16.13
N THR A 321 12.56 -1.28 -15.24
CA THR A 321 11.42 -0.90 -14.40
C THR A 321 11.80 0.26 -13.47
N LEU A 322 12.94 0.15 -12.80
CA LEU A 322 13.44 1.17 -11.88
C LEU A 322 13.80 2.47 -12.60
N GLU A 323 14.41 2.42 -13.79
CA GLU A 323 14.67 3.63 -14.60
C GLU A 323 13.39 4.35 -15.04
N ARG A 324 12.34 3.57 -15.36
CA ARG A 324 11.02 4.14 -15.67
C ARG A 324 10.44 4.84 -14.44
N LEU A 325 10.51 4.23 -13.27
CA LEU A 325 10.09 4.85 -12.00
C LEU A 325 10.93 6.09 -11.67
N ARG A 326 12.24 6.10 -11.97
CA ARG A 326 13.08 7.31 -11.84
C ARG A 326 12.57 8.47 -12.66
N THR A 327 12.10 8.17 -13.88
CA THR A 327 11.56 9.19 -14.79
C THR A 327 10.26 9.75 -14.25
N VAL A 328 9.38 8.89 -13.70
CA VAL A 328 8.16 9.33 -13.02
C VAL A 328 8.45 10.15 -11.77
N LEU A 329 9.40 9.72 -10.93
CA LEU A 329 9.85 10.49 -9.76
C LEU A 329 10.37 11.86 -10.17
N ARG A 330 11.24 11.95 -11.19
CA ARG A 330 11.76 13.23 -11.68
C ARG A 330 10.65 14.14 -12.22
N ALA A 331 9.70 13.60 -12.98
CA ALA A 331 8.54 14.37 -13.46
C ALA A 331 7.66 14.87 -12.30
N ALA A 332 7.64 14.13 -11.19
CA ALA A 332 6.99 14.55 -9.96
C ALA A 332 7.81 15.54 -9.13
N GLY A 333 9.03 15.92 -9.53
CA GLY A 333 9.93 16.74 -8.69
C GLY A 333 10.53 15.98 -7.51
N CYS A 334 10.61 14.66 -7.59
CA CYS A 334 11.13 13.76 -6.57
C CYS A 334 12.36 13.01 -7.07
N THR A 335 13.05 12.35 -6.14
CA THR A 335 14.21 11.49 -6.39
C THR A 335 13.97 10.10 -5.76
N PRO A 336 14.79 9.09 -6.09
CA PRO A 336 14.76 7.81 -5.38
C PRO A 336 14.89 7.93 -3.86
N ALA A 337 15.60 8.96 -3.36
CA ALA A 337 15.75 9.18 -1.92
C ALA A 337 14.41 9.49 -1.23
N ASP A 338 13.44 10.06 -1.95
CA ASP A 338 12.12 10.44 -1.43
C ASP A 338 11.13 9.27 -1.34
N VAL A 339 11.47 8.10 -1.90
CA VAL A 339 10.61 6.91 -1.83
C VAL A 339 10.58 6.38 -0.40
N VAL A 340 9.38 6.17 0.14
CA VAL A 340 9.16 5.77 1.54
C VAL A 340 8.61 4.34 1.65
N ASP A 341 7.87 3.89 0.64
CA ASP A 341 7.26 2.57 0.59
C ASP A 341 7.28 2.03 -0.86
N ALA A 342 7.45 0.71 -0.99
CA ALA A 342 7.43 0.03 -2.26
C ALA A 342 6.83 -1.38 -2.13
N VAL A 343 6.08 -1.80 -3.15
CA VAL A 343 5.65 -3.18 -3.29
C VAL A 343 6.25 -3.74 -4.57
N VAL A 344 6.96 -4.85 -4.44
CA VAL A 344 7.58 -5.57 -5.56
C VAL A 344 6.82 -6.88 -5.76
N TYR A 345 6.24 -7.05 -6.94
CA TYR A 345 5.67 -8.30 -7.38
C TYR A 345 6.64 -8.98 -8.34
N LEU A 346 6.90 -10.26 -8.11
CA LEU A 346 7.73 -11.08 -9.00
C LEU A 346 6.87 -12.20 -9.60
N ASP A 347 7.01 -12.45 -10.90
CA ASP A 347 6.33 -13.59 -11.54
C ASP A 347 6.92 -14.93 -11.05
N SER A 348 8.25 -14.96 -10.91
CA SER A 348 9.00 -16.04 -10.25
C SER A 348 9.89 -15.50 -9.13
N LEU A 349 9.86 -16.19 -7.98
CA LEU A 349 10.72 -15.88 -6.83
C LEU A 349 12.20 -16.19 -7.09
N ASP A 350 12.54 -16.96 -8.13
CA ASP A 350 13.93 -17.18 -8.56
C ASP A 350 14.61 -15.86 -8.94
N GLY A 351 13.83 -14.87 -9.41
CA GLY A 351 14.30 -13.52 -9.73
C GLY A 351 14.63 -12.65 -8.52
N PHE A 352 14.36 -13.11 -7.29
CA PHE A 352 14.46 -12.27 -6.09
C PHE A 352 15.88 -11.73 -5.84
N SER A 353 16.91 -12.56 -6.03
CA SER A 353 18.31 -12.12 -5.84
C SER A 353 18.70 -11.07 -6.88
N ALA A 354 18.43 -11.34 -8.16
CA ALA A 354 18.71 -10.42 -9.25
C ALA A 354 17.98 -9.07 -9.09
N MET A 355 16.71 -9.12 -8.67
CA MET A 355 15.94 -7.91 -8.35
C MET A 355 16.60 -7.11 -7.23
N ASN A 356 17.03 -7.76 -6.13
CA ASN A 356 17.69 -7.08 -5.02
C ASN A 356 19.00 -6.39 -5.43
N ASP A 357 19.78 -6.99 -6.34
CA ASP A 357 21.04 -6.40 -6.80
C ASP A 357 20.81 -5.12 -7.61
N GLU A 358 19.80 -5.08 -8.49
CA GLU A 358 19.43 -3.86 -9.20
C GLU A 358 18.76 -2.84 -8.27
N TYR A 359 17.98 -3.29 -7.28
CA TYR A 359 17.39 -2.42 -6.26
C TYR A 359 18.45 -1.67 -5.45
N ARG A 360 19.57 -2.32 -5.09
CA ARG A 360 20.74 -1.69 -4.44
C ARG A 360 21.43 -0.66 -5.31
N ARG A 361 21.44 -0.83 -6.63
CA ARG A 361 22.02 0.15 -7.56
C ARG A 361 21.13 1.36 -7.73
N PHE A 362 19.83 1.18 -7.56
CA PHE A 362 18.86 2.26 -7.69
C PHE A 362 18.76 3.14 -6.44
N PHE A 363 18.75 2.52 -5.25
CA PHE A 363 18.74 3.20 -3.96
C PHE A 363 20.14 3.17 -3.34
N GLU A 364 20.84 4.31 -3.36
CA GLU A 364 22.21 4.39 -2.82
C GLU A 364 22.30 4.17 -1.31
N ARG A 365 21.27 4.61 -0.58
CA ARG A 365 21.14 4.54 0.88
C ARG A 365 19.67 4.71 1.27
N ASP A 366 19.38 4.58 2.57
CA ASP A 366 18.07 4.88 3.15
C ASP A 366 16.94 4.19 2.38
N PHE A 367 17.04 2.86 2.22
CA PHE A 367 16.07 2.09 1.45
C PHE A 367 14.64 2.34 1.95
N PRO A 368 13.63 2.36 1.06
CA PRO A 368 12.25 2.47 1.49
C PRO A 368 11.82 1.25 2.32
N ALA A 369 10.67 1.35 2.98
CA ALA A 369 9.95 0.17 3.40
C ALA A 369 9.56 -0.63 2.14
N ARG A 370 9.58 -1.95 2.21
CA ARG A 370 9.31 -2.81 1.06
C ARG A 370 8.67 -4.12 1.45
N ALA A 371 7.67 -4.53 0.68
CA ALA A 371 7.21 -5.92 0.62
C ALA A 371 7.61 -6.55 -0.72
N THR A 372 7.92 -7.84 -0.73
CA THR A 372 8.23 -8.57 -1.97
C THR A 372 7.58 -9.94 -1.93
N VAL A 373 6.69 -10.18 -2.88
CA VAL A 373 5.94 -11.45 -2.98
C VAL A 373 5.82 -11.88 -4.42
N LYS A 374 5.45 -13.14 -4.64
CA LYS A 374 5.06 -13.58 -5.98
C LYS A 374 3.73 -12.91 -6.36
N ALA A 375 3.51 -12.64 -7.64
CA ALA A 375 2.18 -12.46 -8.21
C ALA A 375 2.28 -12.62 -9.73
N GLY A 376 1.22 -13.07 -10.40
CA GLY A 376 1.20 -13.09 -11.86
C GLY A 376 1.17 -11.67 -12.41
N ILE A 377 2.06 -11.38 -13.34
CA ILE A 377 2.20 -10.05 -13.94
C ILE A 377 1.29 -9.95 -15.17
N ILE A 378 0.46 -8.90 -15.23
CA ILE A 378 -0.51 -8.71 -16.32
C ILE A 378 0.17 -8.45 -17.67
N VAL A 379 1.36 -7.84 -17.65
CA VAL A 379 2.13 -7.59 -18.86
C VAL A 379 2.76 -8.91 -19.32
N PRO A 380 2.53 -9.34 -20.57
CA PRO A 380 3.18 -10.53 -21.12
C PRO A 380 4.70 -10.48 -20.95
N ASP A 381 5.30 -11.61 -20.60
CA ASP A 381 6.74 -11.77 -20.35
C ASP A 381 7.31 -10.90 -19.22
N GLY A 382 6.45 -10.29 -18.40
CA GLY A 382 6.84 -9.47 -17.26
C GLY A 382 7.30 -10.31 -16.09
N ASN A 383 8.55 -10.14 -15.66
CA ASN A 383 9.13 -10.81 -14.49
C ASN A 383 8.92 -10.02 -13.19
N VAL A 384 8.71 -8.71 -13.30
CA VAL A 384 8.64 -7.79 -12.15
C VAL A 384 7.70 -6.62 -12.40
N GLU A 385 6.90 -6.29 -11.39
CA GLU A 385 6.17 -5.03 -11.29
C GLU A 385 6.53 -4.34 -9.98
N ILE A 386 6.80 -3.03 -10.03
CA ILE A 386 7.12 -2.25 -8.83
C ILE A 386 6.18 -1.05 -8.74
N LEU A 387 5.49 -0.95 -7.60
CA LEU A 387 4.68 0.19 -7.16
C LEU A 387 5.45 0.95 -6.07
N MET A 388 5.40 2.29 -6.07
CA MET A 388 6.10 3.11 -5.07
C MET A 388 5.21 4.23 -4.51
N THR A 389 5.46 4.58 -3.25
CA THR A 389 4.99 5.84 -2.65
C THR A 389 6.22 6.66 -2.27
N ALA A 390 6.23 7.95 -2.62
CA ALA A 390 7.23 8.91 -2.21
C ALA A 390 6.62 10.04 -1.38
N VAL A 391 7.42 10.64 -0.51
CA VAL A 391 7.08 11.87 0.20
C VAL A 391 8.08 12.93 -0.21
N CYS A 392 7.63 13.85 -1.05
CA CYS A 392 8.49 14.85 -1.67
C CYS A 392 8.31 16.20 -0.98
N ARG A 393 9.40 16.97 -0.92
CA ARG A 393 9.41 18.30 -0.29
C ARG A 393 8.56 19.31 -1.05
#